data_AF-A0A934NBY9-F1
#
_entry.id   AF-A0A934NBY9-F1
#
_cell.length_a   1.000
_cell.length_b   1.000
_cell.length_c   1.000
_cell.angle_alpha   90.00
_cell.angle_beta   90.00
_cell.angle_gamma   90.00
#
_symmetry.space_group_name_H-M   'P 1'
#
loop_
_entity.id
_entity.type
_entity.pdbx_description
1 polymer ?
#
loop_
_entity_poly.entity_id
_entity_poly.type
_entity_poly.pdbx_seq_one_letter_code
_entity_poly.pdbx_strand_id
1 'polypeptide(L)'
;MKTRILKSGMPVMAFLMAIAFAFASESTVFEDGNSLRTGYIFQDNVCVPAPKDCNQVSLIPCVYNGNQVYAEQENSTSCIVPLTHNGL
;
A
#
# COMPACT_ATOMS: atom_id res chain seq x y z
N MET A 1 -48.16 10.37 26.42
CA MET A 1 -47.27 9.24 26.03
C MET A 1 -46.37 9.67 24.87
N LYS A 2 -45.10 10.06 25.10
CA LYS A 2 -44.20 10.48 23.98
C LYS A 2 -42.70 10.42 24.31
N THR A 3 -42.20 9.30 24.86
CA THR A 3 -40.74 9.15 25.14
C THR A 3 -40.18 7.75 24.90
N ARG A 4 -40.99 6.75 24.50
CA ARG A 4 -40.52 5.37 24.34
C ARG A 4 -39.73 5.11 23.04
N ILE A 5 -39.90 5.96 22.03
CA ILE A 5 -39.31 5.77 20.69
C ILE A 5 -37.82 6.16 20.66
N LEU A 6 -37.40 7.12 21.49
CA LEU A 6 -36.01 7.57 21.58
C LEU A 6 -35.08 6.53 22.24
N LYS A 7 -35.62 5.65 23.09
CA LYS A 7 -34.83 4.63 23.80
C LYS A 7 -34.52 3.39 22.94
N SER A 8 -35.31 3.16 21.88
CA SER A 8 -35.14 2.00 20.99
C SER A 8 -34.24 2.28 19.79
N GLY A 9 -34.04 3.54 19.39
CA GLY A 9 -33.17 3.91 18.26
C GLY A 9 -31.71 4.16 18.64
N MET A 10 -31.43 4.47 19.91
CA MET A 10 -30.09 4.73 20.43
C MET A 10 -29.08 3.58 20.23
N PRO A 11 -29.42 2.29 20.45
CA PRO A 11 -28.45 1.22 20.28
C PRO A 11 -28.08 0.99 18.81
N VAL A 12 -29.02 1.19 17.88
CA VAL A 12 -28.79 0.98 16.43
C VAL A 12 -27.78 1.99 15.87
N MET A 13 -27.87 3.25 16.29
CA MET A 13 -26.91 4.29 15.87
C MET A 13 -25.48 4.00 16.36
N ALA A 14 -25.33 3.47 17.58
CA ALA A 14 -24.01 3.13 18.12
C ALA A 14 -23.35 1.96 17.37
N PHE A 15 -24.13 0.95 16.98
CA PHE A 15 -23.62 -0.15 16.15
C PHE A 15 -23.19 0.33 14.76
N LEU A 16 -23.97 1.21 14.12
CA LEU A 16 -23.62 1.76 12.80
C LEU A 16 -22.34 2.62 12.84
N MET A 17 -22.13 3.38 13.92
CA MET A 17 -20.89 4.15 14.09
C MET A 17 -19.66 3.25 14.27
N ALA A 18 -19.75 2.19 15.07
CA ALA A 18 -18.64 1.25 15.27
C ALA A 18 -18.19 0.59 13.96
N ILE A 19 -19.14 0.24 13.09
CA ILE A 19 -18.89 -0.35 11.78
C ILE A 19 -18.16 0.65 10.86
N ALA A 20 -18.58 1.93 10.85
CA ALA A 20 -17.91 2.96 10.04
C ALA A 20 -16.45 3.21 10.48
N PHE A 21 -16.15 3.18 11.78
CA PHE A 21 -14.77 3.32 12.26
C PHE A 21 -13.88 2.12 11.90
N ALA A 22 -14.44 0.90 11.83
CA ALA A 22 -13.69 -0.28 11.39
C ALA A 22 -13.21 -0.14 9.93
N PHE A 23 -14.07 0.37 9.04
CA PHE A 23 -13.73 0.60 7.63
C PHE A 23 -12.93 1.89 7.37
N ALA A 24 -12.89 2.82 8.33
CA ALA A 24 -11.99 3.97 8.26
C ALA A 24 -10.56 3.65 8.73
N SER A 25 -10.38 2.53 9.44
CA SER A 25 -9.10 2.11 10.02
C SER A 25 -8.17 1.44 9.01
N GLU A 26 -8.69 1.06 7.85
CA GLU A 26 -7.89 0.62 6.69
C GLU A 26 -7.32 1.84 5.95
N SER A 27 -6.55 2.64 6.69
CA SER A 27 -5.58 3.53 6.07
C SER A 27 -4.57 2.64 5.36
N THR A 28 -4.49 2.77 4.04
CA THR A 28 -3.55 2.10 3.15
C THR A 28 -2.23 1.84 3.87
N VAL A 29 -1.99 0.58 4.21
CA VAL A 29 -0.75 0.15 4.83
C VAL A 29 0.32 0.44 3.79
N PHE A 30 1.02 1.57 3.92
CA PHE A 30 2.35 1.70 3.36
C PHE A 30 3.16 0.65 4.11
N GLU A 31 3.16 -0.59 3.58
CA GLU A 31 3.88 -1.71 4.18
C GLU A 31 5.30 -1.23 4.46
N ASP A 32 5.73 -1.43 5.71
CA ASP A 32 7.00 -0.98 6.25
C ASP A 32 8.09 -0.99 5.16
N GLY A 33 8.72 0.15 4.90
CA GLY A 33 9.76 0.30 3.87
C GLY A 33 10.99 -0.61 4.05
N ASN A 34 10.99 -1.46 5.07
CA ASN A 34 11.96 -2.51 5.34
C ASN A 34 11.55 -3.89 4.80
N SER A 35 10.29 -4.07 4.38
CA SER A 35 9.81 -5.31 3.78
C SER A 35 10.45 -5.53 2.40
N LEU A 36 10.94 -6.75 2.17
CA LEU A 36 11.46 -7.16 0.86
C LEU A 36 10.29 -7.36 -0.08
N ARG A 37 10.27 -6.59 -1.17
CA ARG A 37 9.32 -6.79 -2.28
C ARG A 37 10.06 -7.13 -3.56
N THR A 38 9.48 -8.09 -4.29
CA THR A 38 9.78 -8.30 -5.70
C THR A 38 9.24 -7.10 -6.48
N GLY A 39 10.14 -6.30 -7.05
CA GLY A 39 9.78 -5.06 -7.71
C GLY A 39 9.51 -5.20 -9.22
N TYR A 40 9.35 -4.06 -9.88
CA TYR A 40 9.14 -3.93 -11.32
C TYR A 40 10.29 -3.14 -11.94
N ILE A 41 10.62 -3.43 -13.20
CA ILE A 41 11.52 -2.63 -14.03
C ILE A 41 10.79 -2.12 -15.26
N PHE A 42 11.18 -0.95 -15.74
CA PHE A 42 10.71 -0.43 -17.02
C PHE A 42 11.60 -0.96 -18.15
N GLN A 43 11.03 -1.79 -19.02
CA GLN A 43 11.71 -2.42 -20.15
C GLN A 43 10.77 -2.50 -21.36
N ASP A 44 11.27 -2.23 -22.57
CA ASP A 44 10.49 -2.32 -23.81
C ASP A 44 9.18 -1.51 -23.77
N ASN A 45 9.25 -0.33 -23.12
CA ASN A 45 8.12 0.57 -22.91
C ASN A 45 7.01 0.01 -22.00
N VAL A 46 7.31 -1.04 -21.23
CA VAL A 46 6.38 -1.73 -20.32
C VAL A 46 7.04 -1.95 -18.95
N CYS A 47 6.26 -1.88 -17.88
CA CYS A 47 6.65 -2.26 -16.55
C CYS A 47 6.47 -3.77 -16.37
N VAL A 48 7.58 -4.47 -16.18
CA VAL A 48 7.59 -5.93 -16.03
C VAL A 48 8.12 -6.30 -14.64
N PRO A 49 7.64 -7.41 -14.05
CA PRO A 49 8.16 -7.89 -12.78
C PRO A 49 9.65 -8.22 -12.89
N ALA A 50 10.45 -7.69 -11.98
CA ALA A 50 11.86 -7.99 -11.84
C ALA A 50 12.04 -9.02 -10.72
N PRO A 51 12.73 -10.15 -10.96
CA PRO A 51 13.02 -11.16 -9.92
C PRO A 51 14.17 -10.68 -9.01
N LYS A 52 14.01 -9.49 -8.42
CA LYS A 52 14.96 -8.87 -7.51
C LYS A 52 14.18 -8.29 -6.33
N ASP A 53 14.48 -8.84 -5.16
CA ASP A 53 13.91 -8.34 -3.92
C ASP A 53 14.73 -7.14 -3.43
N CYS A 54 14.03 -6.02 -3.25
CA CYS A 54 14.58 -4.75 -2.80
C CYS A 54 13.70 -4.19 -1.67
N ASN A 55 14.16 -3.14 -0.99
CA ASN A 55 13.37 -2.41 0.01
C ASN A 55 13.59 -0.90 -0.15
N GLN A 56 13.31 -0.07 0.85
CA GLN A 56 13.53 1.39 0.78
C GLN A 56 14.46 1.88 1.90
N VAL A 57 15.37 1.03 2.37
CA VAL A 57 16.17 1.29 3.57
C VAL A 57 17.49 1.97 3.24
N SER A 58 18.13 1.60 2.14
CA SER A 58 19.43 2.15 1.73
C SER A 58 19.26 3.43 0.91
N LEU A 59 20.36 4.16 0.70
CA LEU A 59 20.46 5.26 -0.27
C LEU A 59 20.90 4.76 -1.66
N ILE A 60 21.33 3.50 -1.77
CA ILE A 60 21.83 2.93 -3.02
C ILE A 60 20.63 2.46 -3.84
N PRO A 61 20.44 2.95 -5.08
CA PRO A 61 19.33 2.53 -5.93
C PRO A 61 19.38 1.02 -6.20
N CYS A 62 18.24 0.34 -6.10
CA CYS A 62 18.18 -1.07 -6.47
C CYS A 62 18.10 -1.19 -8.00
N VAL A 63 19.07 -1.88 -8.59
CA VAL A 63 19.18 -2.04 -10.04
C VAL A 63 19.15 -3.52 -10.41
N TYR A 64 18.35 -3.86 -11.42
CA TYR A 64 18.30 -5.19 -12.02
C TYR A 64 18.48 -5.07 -13.54
N ASN A 65 19.47 -5.79 -14.09
CA ASN A 65 19.85 -5.72 -15.51
C ASN A 65 20.11 -4.28 -16.02
N GLY A 66 20.63 -3.40 -15.17
CA GLY A 66 20.89 -2.00 -15.52
C GLY A 66 19.70 -1.06 -15.37
N ASN A 67 18.51 -1.58 -15.04
CA ASN A 67 17.28 -0.80 -14.87
C ASN A 67 16.94 -0.61 -13.39
N GLN A 68 16.43 0.57 -13.05
CA GLN A 68 15.92 0.89 -11.71
C GLN A 68 14.72 -0.01 -11.37
N VAL A 69 14.72 -0.56 -10.15
CA VAL A 69 13.61 -1.35 -9.61
C VAL A 69 12.63 -0.44 -8.86
N TYR A 70 11.33 -0.69 -9.03
CA TYR A 70 10.22 0.06 -8.46
C TYR A 70 9.27 -0.86 -7.68
N ALA A 71 8.61 -0.35 -6.65
CA ALA A 71 7.72 -1.15 -5.80
C ALA A 71 6.37 -1.39 -6.47
N GLU A 72 5.91 -0.43 -7.27
CA GLU A 72 4.54 -0.36 -7.75
C GLU A 72 4.50 -0.14 -9.26
N GLN A 73 3.49 -0.72 -9.88
CA GLN A 73 3.11 -0.46 -11.26
C GLN A 73 1.85 0.41 -11.23
N GLU A 74 1.96 1.69 -11.62
CA GLU A 74 0.80 2.59 -11.75
C GLU A 74 -0.02 2.21 -13.00
N ASN A 75 0.68 1.85 -14.07
CA ASN A 75 0.09 1.34 -15.31
C ASN A 75 1.10 0.43 -16.02
N SER A 76 0.69 -0.25 -17.09
CA SER A 76 1.57 -1.09 -17.89
C SER A 76 2.82 -0.37 -18.38
N THR A 77 2.84 0.96 -18.48
CA THR A 77 3.98 1.75 -18.93
C THR A 77 4.59 2.64 -17.85
N SER A 78 4.12 2.55 -16.60
CA SER A 78 4.53 3.47 -15.52
C SER A 78 4.83 2.70 -14.24
N CYS A 79 6.10 2.74 -13.84
CA CYS A 79 6.59 2.14 -12.61
C CYS A 79 6.84 3.28 -11.62
N ILE A 80 6.29 3.16 -10.42
CA ILE A 80 6.34 4.22 -9.40
C ILE A 80 6.93 3.67 -8.10
N VAL A 81 7.36 4.59 -7.23
CA VAL A 81 8.00 4.27 -5.94
C VAL A 81 9.34 3.53 -6.14
N PRO A 82 10.46 4.25 -6.35
CA PRO A 82 11.76 3.62 -6.53
C PRO A 82 12.17 2.83 -5.27
N LEU A 83 12.71 1.62 -5.49
CA LEU A 83 13.31 0.79 -4.46
C LEU A 83 14.83 1.01 -4.38
N THR A 84 15.37 0.80 -3.19
CA THR A 84 16.79 0.84 -2.85
C THR A 84 17.28 -0.54 -2.41
N HIS A 85 18.60 -0.70 -2.36
CA HIS A 85 19.22 -1.94 -1.94
C HIS A 85 18.81 -2.31 -0.50
N ASN A 86 18.67 -3.61 -0.24
CA ASN A 86 18.47 -4.10 1.12
C ASN A 86 19.77 -3.98 1.92
N GLY A 87 19.89 -2.87 2.67
CA GLY A 87 21.03 -2.60 3.54
C GLY A 87 22.31 -2.18 2.81
N LEU A 88 23.33 -1.82 3.60
CA LEU A 88 24.72 -1.55 3.19
C LEU A 88 25.57 -2.81 3.36
#